data_AF-A0A3A8P8Q6-F1
#
_entry.id   AF-A0A3A8P8Q6-F1
#
_cell.length_a   1.000
_cell.length_b   1.000
_cell.length_c   1.000
_cell.angle_alpha   90.00
_cell.angle_beta   90.00
_cell.angle_gamma   90.00
#
_symmetry.space_group_name_H-M   'P 1'
#
loop_
_entity.id
_entity.type
_entity.pdbx_description
1 polymer ?
#
loop_
_entity_poly.entity_id
_entity_poly.type
_entity_poly.pdbx_seq_one_letter_code
_entity_poly.pdbx_strand_id
1 'polypeptide(L)'
;MNWHVAKRMGVVLAVALLAACTDDGDNGTPDGGGGGGTTKSAGPGLGTSKDSPEGTTFTLPAGLTLESPTKTYAVENPVECDDKFKDEAEGNGNAVALCLIFNNTTGGPITLTLPPGLLFVSKDGDIQNGLLPQRVTIEVPAGPRYFVPLHLYCANEDRDTGGVGNSFALGPVVQYAAFKELYTLLEGKTLERKDSIPIQKAVTRLTNGEGLSDADRAALKAL
;
A
#
# COMPACT_ATOMS: atom_id res chain seq x y z
N MET A 1 -26.94 -29.18 -48.74
CA MET A 1 -25.96 -28.08 -48.79
C MET A 1 -25.16 -28.06 -47.49
N ASN A 2 -23.84 -28.06 -47.65
CA ASN A 2 -22.83 -27.89 -46.61
C ASN A 2 -22.93 -26.50 -45.96
N TRP A 3 -22.69 -26.38 -44.65
CA TRP A 3 -21.40 -25.89 -44.14
C TRP A 3 -21.30 -26.11 -42.63
N HIS A 4 -20.26 -26.85 -42.24
CA HIS A 4 -19.81 -27.11 -40.88
C HIS A 4 -19.18 -25.89 -40.21
N VAL A 5 -19.37 -25.79 -38.88
CA VAL A 5 -18.32 -25.56 -37.88
C VAL A 5 -17.40 -24.33 -38.05
N ALA A 6 -17.50 -23.38 -37.12
CA ALA A 6 -16.32 -22.70 -36.60
C ALA A 6 -16.54 -22.25 -35.15
N LYS A 7 -15.70 -22.84 -34.29
CA LYS A 7 -15.55 -22.67 -32.84
C LYS A 7 -15.47 -21.20 -32.44
N ARG A 8 -16.27 -20.78 -31.47
CA ARG A 8 -15.97 -19.60 -30.64
C ARG A 8 -15.13 -20.04 -29.45
N MET A 9 -13.83 -20.26 -29.67
CA MET A 9 -12.84 -20.13 -28.61
C MET A 9 -12.51 -18.65 -28.47
N GLY A 10 -13.22 -17.96 -27.58
CA GLY A 10 -12.81 -16.64 -27.11
C GLY A 10 -11.85 -16.84 -25.96
N VAL A 11 -10.55 -16.84 -26.26
CA VAL A 11 -9.49 -16.74 -25.24
C VAL A 11 -9.65 -15.37 -24.59
N VAL A 12 -10.06 -15.34 -23.32
CA VAL A 12 -10.03 -14.14 -22.50
C VAL A 12 -8.56 -13.84 -22.24
N LEU A 13 -8.03 -12.83 -22.93
CA LEU A 13 -6.72 -12.28 -22.65
C LEU A 13 -6.81 -11.52 -21.32
N ALA A 14 -6.52 -12.22 -20.22
CA ALA A 14 -6.33 -11.58 -18.93
C ALA A 14 -5.05 -10.72 -19.02
N VAL A 15 -5.22 -9.41 -19.14
CA VAL A 15 -4.12 -8.47 -18.95
C VAL A 15 -3.91 -8.36 -17.45
N ALA A 16 -3.05 -9.24 -16.91
CA ALA A 16 -2.48 -9.08 -15.60
C ALA A 16 -1.56 -7.85 -15.64
N LEU A 17 -1.99 -6.74 -15.03
CA LEU A 17 -1.11 -5.61 -14.70
C LEU A 17 -0.23 -6.03 -13.51
N LEU A 18 0.70 -6.95 -13.77
CA LEU A 18 1.82 -7.27 -12.90
C LEU A 18 3.05 -6.55 -13.47
N ALA A 19 3.73 -5.78 -12.61
CA ALA A 19 5.09 -5.21 -12.77
C ALA A 19 5.14 -3.70 -12.50
N ALA A 20 5.03 -3.29 -11.24
CA ALA A 20 5.73 -2.08 -10.74
C ALA A 20 6.83 -2.42 -9.72
N CYS A 21 7.03 -3.71 -9.45
CA CYS A 21 8.18 -4.26 -8.73
C CYS A 21 8.66 -5.46 -9.56
N THR A 22 9.45 -5.22 -10.61
CA THR A 22 10.15 -6.31 -11.30
C THR A 22 11.63 -6.18 -10.99
N ASP A 23 12.18 -7.28 -10.52
CA ASP A 23 13.59 -7.57 -10.32
C ASP A 23 14.29 -7.57 -11.70
N ASP A 24 15.11 -6.56 -11.96
CA ASP A 24 15.95 -6.49 -13.17
C ASP A 24 17.15 -7.43 -12.99
N GLY A 25 16.93 -8.71 -13.30
CA GLY A 25 17.99 -9.70 -13.42
C GLY A 25 18.75 -9.53 -14.74
N ASP A 26 19.78 -8.69 -14.75
CA ASP A 26 20.76 -8.64 -15.84
C ASP A 26 21.85 -9.71 -15.64
N ASN A 27 22.13 -10.44 -16.72
CA ASN A 27 22.88 -11.67 -16.72
C ASN A 27 24.32 -11.37 -17.15
N GLY A 28 25.24 -11.21 -16.18
CA GLY A 28 26.66 -10.97 -16.43
C GLY A 28 27.56 -11.47 -15.29
N THR A 29 28.22 -12.61 -15.52
CA THR A 29 29.17 -13.26 -14.59
C THR A 29 30.54 -12.56 -14.53
N PRO A 30 31.45 -12.90 -13.59
CA PRO A 30 31.75 -12.08 -12.42
C PRO A 30 33.20 -11.59 -12.40
N ASP A 31 33.50 -10.46 -11.75
CA ASP A 31 34.85 -10.18 -11.27
C ASP A 31 34.83 -9.53 -9.90
N GLY A 32 35.64 -10.08 -9.01
CA GLY A 32 35.54 -9.92 -7.57
C GLY A 32 36.19 -8.65 -7.00
N GLY A 33 35.87 -8.42 -5.73
CA GLY A 33 36.50 -7.38 -4.91
C GLY A 33 35.51 -6.93 -3.83
N GLY A 34 35.69 -7.46 -2.62
CA GLY A 34 34.69 -7.39 -1.55
C GLY A 34 34.44 -6.01 -0.94
N GLY A 35 33.35 -5.96 -0.16
CA GLY A 35 33.08 -4.91 0.82
C GLY A 35 31.61 -4.53 0.94
N GLY A 36 30.88 -5.19 1.84
CA GLY A 36 29.64 -4.68 2.47
C GLY A 36 28.37 -4.73 1.62
N GLY A 37 27.53 -5.76 1.84
CA GLY A 37 26.14 -5.72 1.42
C GLY A 37 25.40 -4.63 2.19
N THR A 38 25.31 -3.44 1.63
CA THR A 38 24.52 -2.35 2.20
C THR A 38 23.05 -2.72 2.07
N THR A 39 22.39 -3.00 3.19
CA THR A 39 20.93 -3.14 3.24
C THR A 39 20.29 -1.88 2.67
N LYS A 40 19.51 -2.01 1.57
CA LYS A 40 18.74 -0.90 0.99
C LYS A 40 17.54 -0.64 1.89
N SER A 41 17.74 0.17 2.92
CA SER A 41 16.70 0.46 3.91
C SER A 41 16.89 1.85 4.50
N ALA A 42 15.80 2.61 4.56
CA ALA A 42 15.74 3.88 5.28
C ALA A 42 15.54 3.73 6.79
N GLY A 43 15.20 2.52 7.26
CA GLY A 43 14.97 2.23 8.66
C GLY A 43 14.23 0.91 8.89
N PRO A 44 14.08 0.47 10.15
CA PRO A 44 13.44 -0.79 10.49
C PRO A 44 12.09 -0.96 9.79
N GLY A 45 11.87 -2.16 9.27
CA GLY A 45 10.65 -2.57 8.57
C GLY A 45 10.40 -1.94 7.20
N LEU A 46 11.34 -1.14 6.66
CA LEU A 46 11.27 -0.54 5.33
C LEU A 46 12.37 -1.08 4.40
N GLY A 47 12.11 -1.03 3.09
CA GLY A 47 13.04 -1.54 2.08
C GLY A 47 13.33 -3.02 2.36
N THR A 48 14.60 -3.41 2.34
CA THR A 48 15.01 -4.80 2.61
C THR A 48 15.08 -5.16 4.10
N SER A 49 14.68 -4.27 5.02
CA SER A 49 14.73 -4.56 6.46
C SER A 49 13.67 -5.59 6.85
N LYS A 50 14.07 -6.59 7.65
CA LYS A 50 13.15 -7.54 8.31
C LYS A 50 12.80 -7.19 9.76
N ASP A 51 13.45 -6.17 10.33
CA ASP A 51 13.15 -5.67 11.67
C ASP A 51 11.74 -5.08 11.78
N SER A 52 11.22 -4.96 13.00
CA SER A 52 9.94 -4.31 13.26
C SER A 52 10.00 -2.81 12.98
N PRO A 53 9.01 -2.21 12.29
CA PRO A 53 9.04 -0.78 12.03
C PRO A 53 9.06 0.08 13.29
N GLU A 54 9.84 1.16 13.24
CA GLU A 54 9.93 2.17 14.29
C GLU A 54 9.26 3.47 13.86
N GLY A 55 8.66 4.18 14.82
CA GLY A 55 8.00 5.45 14.59
C GLY A 55 7.11 5.86 15.75
N THR A 56 6.28 6.89 15.54
CA THR A 56 5.32 7.32 16.56
C THR A 56 4.12 6.37 16.57
N THR A 57 3.73 5.85 17.73
CA THR A 57 2.52 5.03 17.84
C THR A 57 1.29 5.82 17.42
N PHE A 58 0.49 5.26 16.51
CA PHE A 58 -0.82 5.80 16.18
C PHE A 58 -1.89 5.19 17.09
N THR A 59 -2.78 6.03 17.61
CA THR A 59 -3.90 5.62 18.43
C THR A 59 -5.20 6.06 17.78
N LEU A 60 -6.19 5.16 17.75
CA LEU A 60 -7.53 5.51 17.29
C LEU A 60 -8.17 6.56 18.23
N PRO A 61 -9.05 7.43 17.70
CA PRO A 61 -9.87 8.30 18.53
C PRO A 61 -10.68 7.50 19.57
N ALA A 62 -10.97 8.12 20.71
CA ALA A 62 -11.78 7.49 21.76
C ALA A 62 -13.17 7.09 21.22
N GLY A 63 -13.64 5.90 21.61
CA GLY A 63 -14.92 5.35 21.17
C GLY A 63 -14.87 4.56 19.84
N LEU A 64 -13.73 4.63 19.13
CA LEU A 64 -13.48 3.89 17.90
C LEU A 64 -12.57 2.69 18.16
N THR A 65 -12.92 1.54 17.60
CA THR A 65 -12.09 0.33 17.59
C THR A 65 -11.96 -0.21 16.18
N LEU A 66 -10.85 -0.90 15.89
CA LEU A 66 -10.57 -1.53 14.60
C LEU A 66 -10.48 -3.05 14.81
N GLU A 67 -11.19 -3.83 14.00
CA GLU A 67 -11.06 -5.29 14.00
C GLU A 67 -9.61 -5.68 13.66
N SER A 68 -9.01 -6.54 14.50
CA SER A 68 -7.63 -6.97 14.39
C SER A 68 -7.53 -8.50 14.43
N PRO A 69 -6.74 -9.14 13.54
CA PRO A 69 -5.95 -8.50 12.48
C PRO A 69 -6.83 -7.92 11.36
N THR A 70 -6.37 -6.80 10.80
CA THR A 70 -6.89 -6.29 9.53
C THR A 70 -6.50 -7.25 8.41
N LYS A 71 -7.35 -7.42 7.41
CA LYS A 71 -7.14 -8.40 6.33
C LYS A 71 -7.07 -7.74 4.97
N THR A 72 -6.27 -8.32 4.09
CA THR A 72 -6.39 -8.07 2.65
C THR A 72 -7.66 -8.72 2.11
N TYR A 73 -8.24 -8.12 1.06
CA TYR A 73 -9.47 -8.58 0.42
C TYR A 73 -9.31 -8.66 -1.10
N ALA A 74 -10.23 -9.38 -1.77
CA ALA A 74 -10.22 -9.47 -3.22
C ALA A 74 -10.86 -8.21 -3.84
N VAL A 75 -10.05 -7.30 -4.37
CA VAL A 75 -10.57 -6.01 -4.92
C VAL A 75 -11.60 -6.20 -6.05
N GLU A 76 -11.44 -7.24 -6.87
CA GLU A 76 -12.36 -7.53 -7.99
C GLU A 76 -13.56 -8.42 -7.56
N ASN A 77 -13.57 -8.92 -6.33
CA ASN A 77 -14.69 -9.66 -5.73
C ASN A 77 -14.78 -9.33 -4.22
N PRO A 78 -15.18 -8.10 -3.84
CA PRO A 78 -14.91 -7.53 -2.52
C PRO A 78 -15.92 -7.97 -1.44
N VAL A 79 -16.37 -9.23 -1.48
CA VAL A 79 -17.34 -9.78 -0.53
C VAL A 79 -16.84 -9.67 0.91
N GLU A 80 -15.54 -9.82 1.14
CA GLU A 80 -14.94 -9.68 2.47
C GLU A 80 -14.91 -8.23 2.98
N CYS A 81 -15.19 -7.25 2.12
CA CYS A 81 -15.24 -5.84 2.43
C CYS A 81 -16.61 -5.21 2.12
N ASP A 82 -17.69 -5.95 2.40
CA ASP A 82 -19.08 -5.47 2.27
C ASP A 82 -19.42 -5.01 0.84
N ASP A 83 -18.93 -5.77 -0.15
CA ASP A 83 -19.09 -5.51 -1.58
C ASP A 83 -18.58 -4.13 -2.02
N LYS A 84 -17.65 -3.52 -1.26
CA LYS A 84 -17.07 -2.22 -1.59
C LYS A 84 -15.97 -2.32 -2.64
N PHE A 85 -16.22 -1.73 -3.79
CA PHE A 85 -15.30 -1.78 -4.92
C PHE A 85 -14.18 -0.75 -4.80
N LYS A 86 -13.19 -0.84 -5.70
CA LYS A 86 -11.97 -0.01 -5.68
C LYS A 86 -12.21 1.50 -5.79
N ASP A 87 -13.32 1.92 -6.38
CA ASP A 87 -13.71 3.33 -6.50
C ASP A 87 -14.27 3.91 -5.19
N GLU A 88 -14.61 3.05 -4.23
CA GLU A 88 -14.97 3.42 -2.86
C GLU A 88 -13.77 3.36 -1.91
N ALA A 89 -12.59 3.02 -2.40
CA ALA A 89 -11.39 2.88 -1.58
C ALA A 89 -10.81 4.24 -1.19
N GLU A 90 -10.39 4.31 0.06
CA GLU A 90 -9.53 5.37 0.56
C GLU A 90 -8.08 5.12 0.17
N GLY A 91 -7.31 6.20 0.00
CA GLY A 91 -5.96 6.11 -0.54
C GLY A 91 -5.94 5.73 -2.02
N ASN A 92 -4.75 5.64 -2.61
CA ASN A 92 -4.59 5.42 -4.05
C ASN A 92 -3.44 4.45 -4.39
N GLY A 93 -3.00 3.65 -3.42
CA GLY A 93 -2.07 2.55 -3.68
C GLY A 93 -2.68 1.49 -4.59
N ASN A 94 -1.87 0.56 -5.09
CA ASN A 94 -2.35 -0.54 -5.94
C ASN A 94 -1.92 -1.93 -5.46
N ALA A 95 -1.18 -2.03 -4.35
CA ALA A 95 -0.46 -3.26 -4.02
C ALA A 95 -0.89 -3.87 -2.68
N VAL A 96 -1.21 -3.05 -1.67
CA VAL A 96 -1.70 -3.53 -0.38
C VAL A 96 -3.11 -3.01 -0.17
N ALA A 97 -4.11 -3.84 -0.48
CA ALA A 97 -5.52 -3.50 -0.36
C ALA A 97 -6.11 -4.13 0.91
N LEU A 98 -6.37 -3.30 1.92
CA LEU A 98 -6.91 -3.72 3.22
C LEU A 98 -8.38 -3.38 3.34
N CYS A 99 -9.14 -4.20 4.06
CA CYS A 99 -10.45 -3.81 4.53
C CYS A 99 -10.38 -3.45 6.02
N LEU A 100 -10.52 -2.16 6.33
CA LEU A 100 -10.61 -1.69 7.71
C LEU A 100 -12.05 -1.84 8.18
N ILE A 101 -12.25 -2.49 9.31
CA ILE A 101 -13.58 -2.72 9.88
C ILE A 101 -13.64 -2.05 11.24
N PHE A 102 -14.36 -0.94 11.31
CA PHE A 102 -14.46 -0.13 12.50
C PHE A 102 -15.75 -0.40 13.28
N ASN A 103 -15.64 -0.37 14.59
CA ASN A 103 -16.79 -0.30 15.50
C ASN A 103 -16.75 1.04 16.24
N ASN A 104 -17.82 1.82 16.08
CA ASN A 104 -18.01 3.11 16.75
C ASN A 104 -19.13 2.98 17.78
N THR A 105 -18.71 3.00 19.05
CA THR A 105 -19.58 2.79 20.22
C THR A 105 -20.28 4.06 20.71
N THR A 106 -20.05 5.19 20.05
CA THR A 106 -20.66 6.47 20.42
C THR A 106 -22.04 6.64 19.79
N GLY A 107 -22.77 7.70 20.17
CA GLY A 107 -24.08 8.03 19.61
C GLY A 107 -24.06 8.80 18.30
N GLY A 108 -22.88 9.06 17.71
CA GLY A 108 -22.73 9.88 16.50
C GLY A 108 -21.48 9.53 15.69
N PRO A 109 -21.28 10.17 14.53
CA PRO A 109 -20.10 9.91 13.70
C PRO A 109 -18.81 10.37 14.39
N ILE A 110 -17.72 9.64 14.16
CA ILE A 110 -16.36 9.99 14.56
C ILE A 110 -15.54 10.27 13.29
N THR A 111 -14.92 11.45 13.21
CA THR A 111 -13.93 11.73 12.18
C THR A 111 -12.60 11.08 12.55
N LEU A 112 -12.19 10.08 11.76
CA LEU A 112 -10.89 9.42 11.84
C LEU A 112 -9.93 10.07 10.84
N THR A 113 -8.77 10.51 11.30
CA THR A 113 -7.68 10.97 10.42
C THR A 113 -6.52 9.97 10.48
N LEU A 114 -6.24 9.33 9.36
CA LEU A 114 -5.04 8.51 9.17
C LEU A 114 -3.91 9.43 8.68
N PRO A 115 -2.81 9.58 9.44
CA PRO A 115 -1.74 10.49 9.08
C PRO A 115 -0.86 9.94 7.94
N PRO A 116 -0.22 10.81 7.16
CA PRO A 116 0.83 10.38 6.23
C PRO A 116 1.98 9.75 7.03
N GLY A 117 2.53 8.67 6.47
CA GLY A 117 3.52 7.82 7.10
C GLY A 117 2.96 6.69 7.95
N LEU A 118 1.63 6.56 8.08
CA LEU A 118 1.05 5.41 8.77
C LEU A 118 1.41 4.11 8.05
N LEU A 119 1.97 3.15 8.79
CA LEU A 119 2.22 1.80 8.33
C LEU A 119 1.10 0.85 8.77
N PHE A 120 0.77 -0.09 7.90
CA PHE A 120 0.12 -1.34 8.24
C PHE A 120 1.16 -2.45 8.09
N VAL A 121 1.47 -3.09 9.22
CA VAL A 121 2.57 -4.06 9.31
C VAL A 121 2.02 -5.43 9.01
N SER A 122 2.59 -6.11 8.01
CA SER A 122 2.27 -7.50 7.75
C SER A 122 2.67 -8.37 8.95
N LYS A 123 1.81 -9.32 9.32
CA LYS A 123 2.16 -10.36 10.32
C LYS A 123 3.01 -11.49 9.73
N ASP A 124 3.26 -11.43 8.43
CA ASP A 124 4.13 -12.34 7.68
C ASP A 124 5.33 -11.56 7.14
N GLY A 125 6.55 -12.00 7.49
CA GLY A 125 7.80 -11.34 7.11
C GLY A 125 8.13 -11.43 5.62
N ASP A 126 7.44 -12.31 4.89
CA ASP A 126 7.57 -12.47 3.44
C ASP A 126 6.60 -11.57 2.66
N ILE A 127 5.62 -10.97 3.35
CA ILE A 127 4.65 -10.03 2.76
C ILE A 127 5.03 -8.58 3.07
N GLN A 128 4.83 -7.72 2.07
CA GLN A 128 5.06 -6.28 2.12
C GLN A 128 4.27 -5.61 3.25
N ASN A 129 4.88 -4.64 3.94
CA ASN A 129 4.11 -3.67 4.72
C ASN A 129 3.39 -2.68 3.78
N GLY A 130 2.25 -2.17 4.22
CA GLY A 130 1.53 -1.10 3.52
C GLY A 130 1.86 0.27 4.11
N LEU A 131 2.27 1.22 3.27
CA LEU A 131 2.51 2.61 3.65
C LEU A 131 1.43 3.54 3.09
N LEU A 132 0.93 4.44 3.95
CA LEU A 132 0.04 5.53 3.57
C LEU A 132 0.83 6.84 3.41
N PRO A 133 1.11 7.34 2.19
CA PRO A 133 1.93 8.53 1.99
C PRO A 133 1.15 9.84 2.06
N GLN A 134 -0.19 9.80 2.03
CA GLN A 134 -1.06 10.97 2.07
C GLN A 134 -2.11 10.83 3.19
N ARG A 135 -2.46 11.95 3.82
CA ARG A 135 -3.52 11.99 4.83
C ARG A 135 -4.84 11.49 4.24
N VAL A 136 -5.52 10.59 4.96
CA VAL A 136 -6.88 10.13 4.68
C VAL A 136 -7.79 10.54 5.84
N THR A 137 -8.98 11.06 5.54
CA THR A 137 -9.97 11.43 6.56
C THR A 137 -11.28 10.70 6.27
N ILE A 138 -11.73 9.92 7.25
CA ILE A 138 -12.91 9.06 7.13
C ILE A 138 -13.92 9.50 8.20
N GLU A 139 -15.18 9.68 7.81
CA GLU A 139 -16.27 9.80 8.77
C GLU A 139 -16.83 8.41 9.09
N VAL A 140 -16.57 7.93 10.31
CA VAL A 140 -17.07 6.61 10.74
C VAL A 140 -18.42 6.79 11.43
N PRO A 141 -19.54 6.31 10.86
CA PRO A 141 -20.85 6.41 11.48
C PRO A 141 -20.92 5.61 12.79
N ALA A 142 -21.87 5.94 13.66
CA ALA A 142 -22.16 5.14 14.85
C ALA A 142 -22.63 3.74 14.44
N GLY A 143 -22.12 2.69 15.10
CA GLY A 143 -22.55 1.33 14.83
C GLY A 143 -21.47 0.27 15.01
N PRO A 144 -21.89 -1.01 14.94
CA PRO A 144 -21.05 -2.15 15.31
C PRO A 144 -19.99 -2.50 14.26
N ARG A 145 -20.22 -2.23 12.98
CA ARG A 145 -19.29 -2.51 11.88
C ARG A 145 -19.45 -1.47 10.77
N TYR A 146 -18.36 -0.87 10.36
CA TYR A 146 -18.27 0.02 9.20
C TYR A 146 -17.01 -0.34 8.41
N PHE A 147 -17.19 -0.66 7.13
CA PHE A 147 -16.16 -1.19 6.25
C PHE A 147 -15.55 -0.06 5.41
N VAL A 148 -14.23 0.01 5.40
CA VAL A 148 -13.47 0.99 4.64
C VAL A 148 -12.35 0.28 3.90
N PRO A 149 -12.47 0.11 2.57
CA PRO A 149 -11.34 -0.33 1.77
C PRO A 149 -10.26 0.76 1.79
N LEU A 150 -9.02 0.37 2.08
CA LEU A 150 -7.86 1.25 2.14
C LEU A 150 -6.75 0.68 1.26
N HIS A 151 -6.30 1.45 0.27
CA HIS A 151 -5.28 1.04 -0.69
C HIS A 151 -3.96 1.74 -0.43
N LEU A 152 -2.94 0.93 -0.12
CA LEU A 152 -1.63 1.36 0.36
C LEU A 152 -0.51 1.01 -0.63
N TYR A 153 0.64 1.63 -0.42
CA TYR A 153 1.85 1.44 -1.20
C TYR A 153 2.75 0.38 -0.57
N CYS A 154 3.46 -0.38 -1.41
CA CYS A 154 4.49 -1.32 -0.98
C CYS A 154 5.62 -0.57 -0.27
N ALA A 155 6.02 -1.09 0.89
CA ALA A 155 7.09 -0.50 1.69
C ALA A 155 8.39 -1.32 1.73
N ASN A 156 8.45 -2.50 1.09
CA ASN A 156 9.54 -3.46 1.17
C ASN A 156 9.86 -4.11 -0.19
N GLU A 157 10.82 -3.59 -0.96
CA GLU A 157 11.12 -4.06 -2.32
C GLU A 157 11.31 -5.60 -2.48
N ASP A 158 11.81 -6.29 -1.46
CA ASP A 158 12.17 -7.72 -1.48
C ASP A 158 11.05 -8.68 -1.02
N ARG A 159 9.81 -8.19 -0.84
CA ARG A 159 8.68 -8.97 -0.31
C ARG A 159 7.55 -9.12 -1.33
N ASP A 160 6.77 -10.19 -1.19
CA ASP A 160 5.58 -10.41 -2.00
C ASP A 160 4.46 -9.43 -1.59
N THR A 161 3.66 -8.97 -2.55
CA THR A 161 2.46 -8.17 -2.29
C THR A 161 1.39 -8.93 -1.48
N GLY A 162 1.47 -10.26 -1.47
CA GLY A 162 0.52 -11.14 -0.80
C GLY A 162 -0.72 -11.41 -1.64
N GLY A 163 -1.63 -12.17 -1.05
CA GLY A 163 -2.94 -12.51 -1.59
C GLY A 163 -4.07 -12.11 -0.64
N VAL A 164 -5.26 -12.67 -0.89
CA VAL A 164 -6.45 -12.43 -0.08
C VAL A 164 -6.30 -13.08 1.30
N GLY A 165 -6.71 -12.39 2.36
CA GLY A 165 -6.74 -12.92 3.73
C GLY A 165 -5.43 -12.81 4.52
N ASN A 166 -4.36 -12.25 3.94
CA ASN A 166 -3.13 -11.92 4.67
C ASN A 166 -3.44 -10.95 5.83
N SER A 167 -2.72 -11.13 6.94
CA SER A 167 -3.02 -10.44 8.20
C SER A 167 -2.08 -9.27 8.40
N PHE A 168 -2.66 -8.13 8.78
CA PHE A 168 -1.95 -6.90 9.07
C PHE A 168 -2.28 -6.40 10.48
N ALA A 169 -1.36 -5.65 11.06
CA ALA A 169 -1.54 -4.90 12.28
C ALA A 169 -1.39 -3.40 11.99
N LEU A 170 -2.17 -2.59 12.70
CA LEU A 170 -1.99 -1.14 12.69
C LEU A 170 -0.62 -0.81 13.29
N GLY A 171 0.23 -0.18 12.49
CA GLY A 171 1.62 0.09 12.81
C GLY A 171 1.88 1.51 13.31
N PRO A 172 3.17 1.87 13.46
CA PRO A 172 3.56 3.22 13.77
C PRO A 172 3.42 4.15 12.56
N VAL A 173 3.52 5.46 12.82
CA VAL A 173 3.70 6.50 11.82
C VAL A 173 5.19 6.76 11.66
N VAL A 174 5.73 6.45 10.48
CA VAL A 174 7.12 6.77 10.14
C VAL A 174 7.26 8.25 9.80
N GLN A 175 8.33 8.87 10.30
CA GLN A 175 8.57 10.32 10.19
C GLN A 175 10.02 10.65 9.80
N TYR A 176 10.69 9.72 9.12
CA TYR A 176 12.05 9.92 8.63
C TYR A 176 12.12 11.18 7.75
N ALA A 177 13.20 11.96 7.90
CA ALA A 177 13.33 13.26 7.26
C ALA A 177 13.10 13.22 5.74
N ALA A 178 13.58 12.15 5.08
CA ALA A 178 13.44 11.95 3.64
C ALA A 178 11.97 11.81 3.19
N PHE A 179 11.09 11.27 4.03
CA PHE A 179 9.67 11.09 3.71
C PHE A 179 8.85 12.37 3.85
N LYS A 180 9.31 13.33 4.67
CA LYS A 180 8.59 14.59 4.88
C LYS A 180 8.38 15.35 3.57
N GLU A 181 9.37 15.33 2.68
CA GLU A 181 9.25 15.95 1.35
C GLU A 181 8.14 15.30 0.51
N LEU A 182 8.08 13.95 0.48
CA LEU A 182 7.00 13.24 -0.21
C LEU A 182 5.62 13.64 0.34
N TYR A 183 5.48 13.65 1.67
CA TYR A 183 4.19 13.97 2.31
C TYR A 183 3.76 15.40 1.99
N THR A 184 4.68 16.36 2.01
CA THR A 184 4.40 17.75 1.61
C THR A 184 4.04 17.86 0.14
N LEU A 185 4.72 17.13 -0.76
CA LEU A 185 4.42 17.15 -2.18
C LEU A 185 3.03 16.57 -2.50
N LEU A 186 2.54 15.64 -1.69
CA LEU A 186 1.22 15.03 -1.85
C LEU A 186 0.11 15.78 -1.09
N GLU A 187 0.43 16.68 -0.17
CA GLU A 187 -0.58 17.32 0.67
C GLU A 187 -1.61 18.11 -0.16
N GLY A 188 -2.90 17.85 0.11
CA GLY A 188 -4.02 18.54 -0.52
C GLY A 188 -4.31 18.16 -1.98
N LYS A 189 -3.53 17.25 -2.58
CA LYS A 189 -3.79 16.76 -3.94
C LYS A 189 -4.95 15.76 -3.95
N THR A 190 -5.81 15.85 -4.96
CA THR A 190 -6.74 14.77 -5.29
C THR A 190 -5.99 13.75 -6.12
N LEU A 191 -5.77 12.55 -5.58
CA LEU A 191 -5.01 11.50 -6.25
C LEU A 191 -5.95 10.50 -6.92
N GLU A 192 -5.66 10.19 -8.18
CA GLU A 192 -6.36 9.16 -8.94
C GLU A 192 -5.52 7.88 -9.02
N ARG A 193 -6.14 6.79 -9.46
CA ARG A 193 -5.46 5.49 -9.61
C ARG A 193 -4.25 5.54 -10.54
N LYS A 194 -4.30 6.37 -11.60
CA LYS A 194 -3.18 6.56 -12.53
C LYS A 194 -1.94 7.17 -11.86
N ASP A 195 -2.12 7.87 -10.74
CA ASP A 195 -1.04 8.56 -10.02
C ASP A 195 -0.26 7.61 -9.10
N SER A 196 -0.74 6.38 -8.91
CA SER A 196 -0.09 5.36 -8.08
C SER A 196 1.32 4.99 -8.55
N ILE A 197 1.59 4.97 -9.86
CA ILE A 197 2.90 4.55 -10.40
C ILE A 197 4.02 5.52 -9.97
N PRO A 198 3.94 6.84 -10.23
CA PRO A 198 4.98 7.77 -9.80
C PRO A 198 5.11 7.83 -8.27
N ILE A 199 4.01 7.67 -7.52
CA ILE A 199 4.07 7.66 -6.05
C ILE A 199 4.74 6.38 -5.54
N GLN A 200 4.42 5.20 -6.09
CA GLN A 200 5.06 3.94 -5.70
C GLN A 200 6.57 3.99 -5.96
N LYS A 201 6.98 4.54 -7.11
CA LYS A 201 8.40 4.72 -7.43
C LYS A 201 9.10 5.61 -6.39
N ALA A 202 8.49 6.74 -6.02
CA ALA A 202 9.01 7.62 -4.98
C ALA A 202 9.08 6.94 -3.61
N VAL A 203 8.04 6.19 -3.23
CA VAL A 203 8.00 5.40 -1.99
C VAL A 203 9.13 4.38 -1.97
N THR A 204 9.30 3.58 -3.03
CA THR A 204 10.35 2.54 -3.10
C THR A 204 11.74 3.13 -2.90
N ARG A 205 12.07 4.24 -3.58
CA ARG A 205 13.36 4.91 -3.39
C ARG A 205 13.56 5.40 -1.96
N LEU A 206 12.52 5.98 -1.38
CA LEU A 206 12.56 6.45 -0.01
C LEU A 206 12.71 5.31 0.99
N THR A 207 12.00 4.20 0.81
CA THR A 207 12.11 3.02 1.69
C THR A 207 13.49 2.36 1.58
N ASN A 208 14.15 2.49 0.43
CA ASN A 208 15.51 2.00 0.20
C ASN A 208 16.61 2.94 0.71
N GLY A 209 16.25 4.13 1.20
CA GLY A 209 17.21 5.13 1.69
C GLY A 209 17.85 5.99 0.60
N GLU A 210 17.33 5.96 -0.64
CA GLU A 210 17.93 6.65 -1.80
C GLU A 210 17.51 8.12 -1.92
N GLY A 211 16.44 8.54 -1.23
CA GLY A 211 15.85 9.87 -1.38
C GLY A 211 15.10 10.07 -2.70
N LEU A 212 14.36 11.17 -2.80
CA LEU A 212 13.69 11.57 -4.04
C LEU A 212 14.72 12.12 -5.04
N SER A 213 14.62 11.68 -6.30
CA SER A 213 15.34 12.28 -7.43
C SER A 213 14.59 13.50 -7.97
N ASP A 214 15.24 14.28 -8.83
CA ASP A 214 14.59 15.41 -9.50
C ASP A 214 13.45 14.97 -10.43
N ALA A 215 13.58 13.79 -11.04
CA ALA A 215 12.53 13.18 -11.83
C ALA A 215 11.32 12.80 -10.96
N ASP A 216 11.54 12.26 -9.76
CA ASP A 216 10.44 11.94 -8.82
C ASP A 216 9.73 13.22 -8.38
N ARG A 217 10.50 14.26 -8.00
CA ARG A 217 9.95 15.57 -7.64
C ARG A 217 9.12 16.17 -8.77
N ALA A 218 9.60 16.09 -10.01
CA ALA A 218 8.89 16.61 -11.17
C ALA A 218 7.58 15.84 -11.41
N ALA A 219 7.62 14.51 -11.33
CA ALA A 219 6.43 13.66 -11.48
C ALA A 219 5.38 13.94 -10.39
N LEU A 220 5.80 13.99 -9.11
CA LEU A 220 4.90 14.26 -7.98
C LEU A 220 4.27 15.66 -8.05
N LYS A 221 5.02 16.68 -8.52
CA LYS A 221 4.49 18.03 -8.71
C LYS A 221 3.45 18.10 -9.83
N ALA A 222 3.55 17.24 -10.83
CA ALA A 222 2.65 17.20 -11.98
C ALA A 222 1.34 16.43 -11.73
N LEU A 223 1.19 15.81 -10.56
CA LEU A 223 -0.05 15.16 -10.11
C LEU A 223 -1.14 16.18 -9.78
#